data_AF-A0A7C3Y7V8-F1
#
_entry.id   AF-A0A7C3Y7V8-F1
#
_cell.length_a   1.000
_cell.length_b   1.000
_cell.length_c   1.000
_cell.angle_alpha   90.00
_cell.angle_beta   90.00
_cell.angle_gamma   90.00
#
_symmetry.space_group_name_H-M   'P 1'
#
loop_
_entity.id
_entity.type
_entity.pdbx_description
1 polymer ?
#
loop_
_entity_poly.entity_id
_entity_poly.type
_entity_poly.pdbx_seq_one_letter_code
_entity_poly.pdbx_strand_id
1 'polypeptide(L)'
;VDPELEIVRVAVRSAEDVIGIKPRRTVCMGGLDTRFFQKKGIQAITYGPGVQEVAHMANEYVRIDDVLSMAKIYCRMVSGLMGVELS
;
A
#
# COMPACT_ATOMS: atom_id res chain seq x y z
N VAL A 1 4.44 -7.65 10.72
CA VAL A 1 4.90 -7.98 9.37
C VAL A 1 6.38 -7.67 9.33
N ASP A 2 7.21 -8.62 8.88
CA ASP A 2 8.63 -8.38 8.72
C ASP A 2 8.85 -7.30 7.64
N PRO A 3 9.52 -6.17 7.94
CA PRO A 3 9.73 -5.08 7.00
C PRO A 3 10.63 -5.48 5.80
N GLU A 4 11.32 -6.62 5.89
CA GLU A 4 12.16 -7.18 4.84
C GLU A 4 11.43 -8.23 3.99
N LEU A 5 10.10 -8.29 4.07
CA LEU A 5 9.31 -9.04 3.10
C LEU A 5 9.32 -8.35 1.74
N GLU A 6 9.31 -9.16 0.68
CA GLU A 6 9.32 -8.68 -0.70
C GLU A 6 8.16 -7.74 -1.00
N ILE A 7 6.94 -8.09 -0.55
CA ILE A 7 5.75 -7.24 -0.73
C ILE A 7 5.93 -5.85 -0.11
N VAL A 8 6.66 -5.74 1.01
CA VAL A 8 6.93 -4.46 1.69
C VAL A 8 7.95 -3.66 0.88
N ARG A 9 9.06 -4.27 0.46
CA ARG A 9 10.09 -3.60 -0.35
C ARG A 9 9.53 -3.10 -1.68
N VAL A 10 8.75 -3.93 -2.37
CA VAL A 10 8.11 -3.57 -3.64
C VAL A 10 7.12 -2.43 -3.44
N ALA A 11 6.31 -2.44 -2.38
CA ALA A 11 5.40 -1.34 -2.07
C ALA A 11 6.14 -0.02 -1.81
N VAL A 12 7.21 -0.04 -1.01
CA VAL A 12 8.00 1.16 -0.70
C VAL A 12 8.63 1.74 -1.96
N ARG A 13 9.28 0.91 -2.78
CA ARG A 13 9.89 1.33 -4.05
C ARG A 13 8.84 1.87 -5.02
N SER A 14 7.73 1.15 -5.20
CA SER A 14 6.66 1.54 -6.12
C SER A 14 6.03 2.88 -5.74
N ALA A 15 5.87 3.13 -4.43
CA ALA A 15 5.42 4.41 -3.92
C ALA A 15 6.47 5.51 -4.18
N GLU A 16 7.73 5.28 -3.79
CA GLU A 16 8.82 6.24 -3.98
C GLU A 16 8.96 6.67 -5.44
N ASP A 17 8.85 5.73 -6.38
CA ASP A 17 8.89 6.00 -7.83
C ASP A 17 7.72 6.87 -8.32
N VAL A 18 6.54 6.81 -7.69
CA VAL A 18 5.33 7.51 -8.14
C VAL A 18 5.15 8.86 -7.47
N ILE A 19 5.38 8.94 -6.15
CA ILE A 19 5.14 10.15 -5.36
C ILE A 19 6.43 10.90 -5.01
N GLY A 20 7.60 10.38 -5.40
CA GLY A 20 8.90 11.04 -5.23
C GLY A 20 9.41 11.10 -3.79
N ILE A 21 8.71 10.45 -2.85
CA ILE A 21 9.11 10.39 -1.43
C ILE A 21 9.08 8.95 -0.95
N LYS A 22 10.08 8.59 -0.15
CA LYS A 22 10.13 7.27 0.48
C LYS A 22 9.10 7.17 1.60
N PRO A 23 8.05 6.34 1.48
CA PRO A 23 7.03 6.22 2.52
C PRO A 23 7.60 5.60 3.80
N ARG A 24 7.08 6.05 4.94
CA ARG A 24 7.38 5.43 6.24
C ARG A 24 6.62 4.12 6.34
N ARG A 25 7.27 3.10 6.92
CA ARG A 25 6.65 1.83 7.28
C ARG A 25 6.04 1.98 8.67
N THR A 26 4.74 1.78 8.79
CA THR A 26 4.02 1.90 10.06
C THR A 26 3.23 0.64 10.38
N VAL A 27 2.83 0.49 11.63
CA VAL A 27 1.91 -0.57 12.06
C VAL A 27 0.56 0.06 12.31
N CYS A 28 -0.47 -0.43 11.60
CA CYS A 28 -1.84 -0.06 11.89
C CYS A 28 -2.36 -0.90 13.06
N MET A 29 -2.88 -0.23 14.09
CA MET A 29 -3.47 -0.87 15.27
C MET A 29 -4.93 -1.30 15.05
N GLY A 30 -5.53 -0.96 13.91
CA GLY A 30 -6.89 -1.32 13.55
C GLY A 30 -7.06 -2.79 13.15
N GLY A 31 -8.32 -3.24 13.14
CA GLY A 31 -8.67 -4.60 12.74
C GLY A 31 -8.58 -4.79 11.22
N LEU A 32 -7.42 -5.21 10.73
CA LEU A 32 -7.20 -5.46 9.29
C LEU A 32 -7.41 -6.93 8.91
N ASP A 33 -7.95 -7.15 7.72
CA ASP A 33 -8.14 -8.51 7.17
C ASP A 33 -6.82 -9.19 6.79
N THR A 34 -5.74 -8.43 6.65
CA THR A 34 -4.37 -8.94 6.40
C THR A 34 -3.98 -10.04 7.38
N ARG A 35 -4.51 -10.00 8.62
CA ARG A 35 -4.26 -11.03 9.64
C ARG A 35 -4.69 -12.44 9.20
N PHE A 36 -5.75 -12.57 8.40
CA PHE A 36 -6.25 -13.87 7.97
C PHE A 36 -5.33 -14.51 6.92
N PHE A 37 -4.75 -13.71 6.04
CA PHE A 37 -3.77 -14.13 5.05
C PHE A 37 -2.44 -14.50 5.72
N GLN A 38 -1.96 -13.65 6.63
CA GLN A 38 -0.71 -13.85 7.37
C GLN A 38 -0.74 -15.12 8.22
N LYS A 39 -1.88 -15.44 8.86
CA LYS A 39 -2.07 -16.71 9.60
C LYS A 39 -1.90 -17.96 8.72
N LYS A 40 -2.07 -17.83 7.39
CA LYS A 40 -1.87 -18.90 6.41
C LYS A 40 -0.49 -18.84 5.74
N GLY A 41 0.44 -18.01 6.23
CA GLY A 41 1.77 -17.84 5.65
C GLY A 41 1.81 -16.98 4.38
N ILE A 42 0.70 -16.33 4.01
CA ILE A 42 0.63 -15.46 2.84
C ILE A 42 1.09 -14.06 3.25
N GLN A 43 2.07 -13.50 2.52
CA GLN A 43 2.51 -12.13 2.74
C GLN A 43 1.37 -11.15 2.40
N ALA A 44 1.02 -10.28 3.35
CA ALA A 44 -0.03 -9.29 3.15
C ALA A 44 0.27 -8.00 3.92
N ILE A 45 -0.01 -6.87 3.30
CA ILE A 45 0.07 -5.52 3.86
C ILE A 45 -1.21 -4.76 3.58
N THR A 46 -1.49 -3.70 4.34
CA THR A 46 -2.50 -2.72 3.99
C THR A 46 -1.81 -1.47 3.46
N TYR A 47 -2.29 -0.95 2.34
CA TYR A 47 -1.78 0.28 1.77
C TYR A 47 -2.78 0.81 0.75
N GLY A 48 -3.20 2.06 0.90
CA GLY A 48 -4.22 2.69 0.06
C GLY A 48 -4.35 4.19 0.32
N PRO A 49 -5.13 4.89 -0.52
CA PRO A 49 -5.39 6.31 -0.35
C PRO A 49 -6.43 6.55 0.74
N GLY A 50 -6.56 7.80 1.18
CA GLY A 50 -7.55 8.22 2.16
C GLY A 50 -6.96 9.12 3.24
N VAL A 51 -7.82 9.88 3.89
CA VAL A 51 -7.45 10.76 5.01
C VAL A 51 -7.89 10.07 6.30
N GLN A 52 -6.92 9.54 7.05
CA GLN A 52 -7.19 8.70 8.21
C GLN A 52 -7.97 9.45 9.30
N GLU A 53 -7.79 10.76 9.41
CA GLU A 53 -8.43 11.62 10.40
C GLU A 53 -9.95 11.75 10.20
N VAL A 54 -10.46 11.48 9.00
CA VAL A 54 -11.90 11.56 8.68
C VAL A 54 -12.51 10.22 8.30
N ALA A 55 -11.76 9.13 8.41
CA ALA A 55 -12.29 7.79 8.18
C ALA A 55 -13.44 7.49 9.17
N HIS A 56 -14.53 6.89 8.68
CA HIS A 56 -15.74 6.59 9.46
C HIS A 56 -16.52 7.82 9.98
N MET A 57 -16.31 9.00 9.38
CA MET A 57 -17.04 10.22 9.70
C MET A 57 -18.00 10.62 8.58
N ALA A 58 -19.00 11.46 8.87
CA ALA A 58 -20.04 11.84 7.90
C ALA A 58 -19.49 12.53 6.62
N ASN A 59 -18.39 13.28 6.74
CA ASN A 59 -17.73 13.98 5.64
C ASN A 59 -16.43 13.27 5.21
N GLU A 60 -16.39 11.94 5.29
CA GLU A 60 -15.28 11.14 4.78
C GLU A 60 -15.06 11.43 3.28
N TYR A 61 -13.80 11.60 2.88
CA TYR A 61 -13.44 11.87 1.49
C TYR A 61 -12.08 11.28 1.14
N VAL A 62 -11.80 11.24 -0.16
CA VAL A 62 -10.50 10.93 -0.72
C VAL A 62 -10.16 11.94 -1.81
N ARG A 63 -8.89 12.30 -1.95
CA ARG A 63 -8.46 13.18 -3.05
C ARG A 63 -8.33 12.36 -4.33
N ILE A 64 -8.84 12.89 -5.43
CA ILE A 64 -8.75 12.22 -6.75
C ILE A 64 -7.28 11.96 -7.13
N ASP A 65 -6.38 12.91 -6.87
CA ASP A 65 -4.95 12.74 -7.15
C ASP A 65 -4.32 11.58 -6.35
N ASP A 66 -4.77 11.35 -5.12
CA ASP A 66 -4.29 10.25 -4.29
C ASP A 66 -4.75 8.91 -4.86
N VAL A 67 -5.99 8.85 -5.35
CA VAL A 67 -6.52 7.66 -6.05
C VAL A 67 -5.73 7.37 -7.33
N LEU A 68 -5.46 8.39 -8.14
CA LEU A 68 -4.69 8.25 -9.38
C LEU A 68 -3.24 7.84 -9.10
N SER A 69 -2.62 8.38 -8.05
CA SER A 69 -1.28 8.00 -7.61
C SER A 69 -1.27 6.56 -7.12
N MET A 70 -2.25 6.16 -6.31
CA MET A 70 -2.35 4.78 -5.81
C MET A 70 -2.61 3.76 -6.92
N ALA A 71 -3.39 4.10 -7.94
CA ALA A 71 -3.55 3.24 -9.11
C ALA A 71 -2.20 2.96 -9.79
N LYS A 72 -1.38 3.98 -10.03
CA LYS A 72 -0.02 3.83 -10.59
C LYS A 72 0.87 2.98 -9.69
N ILE A 73 0.78 3.17 -8.37
CA ILE A 73 1.56 2.40 -7.40
C ILE A 73 1.15 0.92 -7.42
N TYR A 74 -0.15 0.61 -7.45
CA TYR A 74 -0.62 -0.76 -7.55
C TYR A 74 -0.17 -1.44 -8.85
N CYS A 75 -0.23 -0.75 -9.99
CA CYS A 75 0.32 -1.27 -11.24
C CYS A 75 1.81 -1.62 -11.09
N ARG A 76 2.62 -0.70 -10.54
CA ARG A 76 4.05 -0.95 -10.29
C ARG A 76 4.30 -2.08 -9.29
N MET A 77 3.48 -2.20 -8.25
CA MET A 77 3.60 -3.28 -7.27
C MET A 77 3.35 -4.64 -7.93
N VAL A 78 2.29 -4.77 -8.73
CA VAL A 78 1.98 -6.00 -9.45
C VAL A 78 3.10 -6.35 -10.41
N SER A 79 3.55 -5.39 -11.22
CA SER A 79 4.66 -5.59 -12.14
C SER A 79 5.96 -5.99 -11.43
N GLY A 80 6.30 -5.33 -10.33
CA GLY A 80 7.48 -5.64 -9.53
C GLY A 80 7.45 -7.03 -8.89
N LEU A 81 6.27 -7.46 -8.41
CA LEU A 81 6.08 -8.80 -7.85
C LEU A 81 6.07 -9.90 -8.92
N MET A 82 5.64 -9.58 -10.14
CA MET A 82 5.63 -10.51 -11.26
C MET A 82 6.96 -10.55 -12.04
N GLY A 83 7.90 -9.65 -11.74
CA GLY A 83 9.14 -9.51 -12.51
C GLY A 83 8.94 -8.99 -13.93
N VAL A 84 7.90 -8.19 -14.16
CA VAL A 84 7.59 -7.56 -15.46
C VAL A 84 7.97 -6.09 -15.42
N GLU A 85 8.69 -5.60 -16.43
CA GLU A 85 8.97 -4.17 -16.56
C GLU A 85 7.77 -3.45 -17.18
N LEU A 86 7.37 -2.32 -16.58
CA LEU A 86 6.43 -1.40 -17.20
C LEU A 86 7.22 -0.50 -18.15
N SER A 87 6.87 -0.58 -19.43
CA SER A 87 7.39 0.27 -20.52
C SER A 87 6.97 1.72 -20.37
#